data_AF-A0A8T4YNI6-F1
#
_entry.id   AF-A0A8T4YNI6-F1
#
_cell.length_a   1.000
_cell.length_b   1.000
_cell.length_c   1.000
_cell.angle_alpha   90.00
_cell.angle_beta   90.00
_cell.angle_gamma   90.00
#
_symmetry.space_group_name_H-M   'P 1'
#
loop_
_entity.id
_entity.type
_entity.pdbx_description
1 polymer ?
#
loop_
_entity_poly.entity_id
_entity_poly.type
_entity_poly.pdbx_seq_one_letter_code
_entity_poly.pdbx_strand_id
1 'polypeptide(L)'
;MGNKLVSFIVIIVMVFLEYLILSFNPFTEILALVIPSLYSLTLTFITIIFCFKNHISLTSEKALTSSALLTAVMQITILFWASFFTSFGISPYNLTSVGVLMNATYFTTTLLSKETSRAFLIKSCPKKRIFMGITLIALFYTLVTVPMARFTTLKTTLVFSKFVSSELLPTLAQNLLVTYLALLGGPAASIAYLGTLEAFEWLSPILPNPPWTIKALITTLTPIIGFLMISKIVSPFTLKRYGIITGRKAKRRPAALKPTPSLSWMTIAIIAVILLWGS
;
A
#
# COMPACT_ATOMS: atom_id res chain seq x y z
N MET A 1 1.41 -27.26 -10.29
CA MET A 1 0.83 -26.39 -9.25
C MET A 1 1.78 -26.17 -8.06
N GLY A 2 2.64 -27.14 -7.70
CA GLY A 2 3.61 -27.04 -6.59
C GLY A 2 4.58 -25.85 -6.66
N ASN A 3 5.24 -25.60 -7.80
CA ASN A 3 6.26 -24.54 -7.90
C ASN A 3 5.73 -23.12 -7.63
N LYS A 4 4.48 -22.81 -8.01
CA LYS A 4 3.86 -21.49 -7.75
C LYS A 4 3.56 -21.30 -6.27
N LEU A 5 3.04 -22.33 -5.60
CA LEU A 5 2.75 -22.28 -4.16
C LEU A 5 4.03 -22.14 -3.33
N VAL A 6 5.09 -22.86 -3.71
CA VAL A 6 6.40 -22.73 -3.05
C VAL A 6 6.94 -21.31 -3.20
N SER A 7 6.97 -20.74 -4.42
CA SER A 7 7.40 -19.35 -4.62
C SER A 7 6.54 -18.34 -3.83
N PHE A 8 5.24 -18.58 -3.71
CA PHE A 8 4.32 -17.76 -2.93
C PHE A 8 4.66 -17.77 -1.43
N ILE A 9 4.88 -18.95 -0.85
CA ILE A 9 5.24 -19.09 0.57
C ILE A 9 6.61 -18.47 0.83
N VAL A 10 7.59 -18.71 -0.04
CA VAL A 10 8.96 -18.15 0.11
C VAL A 10 8.93 -16.63 0.14
N ILE A 11 8.16 -15.98 -0.74
CA ILE A 11 8.05 -14.51 -0.75
C ILE A 11 7.39 -13.99 0.53
N ILE A 12 6.33 -14.64 1.02
CA ILE A 12 5.71 -14.25 2.30
C ILE A 12 6.71 -14.34 3.45
N VAL A 13 7.48 -15.44 3.52
CA VAL A 13 8.49 -15.63 4.55
C VAL A 13 9.59 -14.58 4.46
N MET A 14 10.07 -14.26 3.25
CA MET A 14 11.10 -13.24 3.08
C MET A 14 10.61 -11.84 3.47
N VAL A 15 9.40 -11.44 3.07
CA VAL A 15 8.82 -10.15 3.50
C VAL A 15 8.65 -10.11 5.02
N PHE A 16 8.25 -11.22 5.63
CA PHE A 16 8.12 -11.30 7.08
C PHE A 16 9.48 -11.22 7.79
N LEU A 17 10.52 -11.87 7.26
CA LEU A 17 11.89 -11.77 7.77
C LEU A 17 12.45 -10.35 7.64
N GLU A 18 12.20 -9.66 6.51
CA GLU A 18 12.53 -8.24 6.34
C GLU A 18 11.93 -7.39 7.46
N TYR A 19 10.64 -7.62 7.75
CA TYR A 19 9.95 -6.94 8.84
C TYR A 19 10.55 -7.22 10.23
N LEU A 20 10.95 -8.46 10.51
CA LEU A 20 11.60 -8.79 11.79
C LEU A 20 12.97 -8.10 11.90
N ILE A 21 13.78 -8.11 10.84
CA ILE A 21 15.08 -7.42 10.82
C ILE A 21 14.90 -5.93 11.11
N LEU A 22 13.92 -5.29 10.45
CA LEU A 22 13.60 -3.88 10.67
C LEU A 22 13.05 -3.58 12.07
N SER A 23 12.26 -4.48 12.64
CA SER A 23 11.61 -4.27 13.94
C SER A 23 12.56 -4.45 15.13
N PHE A 24 13.49 -5.41 15.05
CA PHE A 24 14.47 -5.67 16.11
C PHE A 24 15.74 -4.83 15.97
N ASN A 25 15.96 -4.25 14.78
CA ASN A 25 17.13 -3.51 14.32
C ASN A 25 18.26 -3.37 15.38
N PRO A 26 19.12 -4.40 15.54
CA PRO A 26 20.20 -4.38 16.52
C PRO A 26 21.37 -3.50 16.10
N PHE A 27 21.30 -2.86 14.93
CA PHE A 27 22.41 -2.19 14.27
C PHE A 27 22.40 -0.68 14.55
N THR A 28 23.59 -0.10 14.69
CA THR A 28 23.78 1.33 14.91
C THR A 28 23.91 2.12 13.61
N GLU A 29 23.46 3.38 13.65
CA GLU A 29 23.66 4.45 12.66
C GLU A 29 23.59 4.00 11.18
N ILE A 30 24.73 3.83 10.52
CA ILE A 30 24.82 3.57 9.08
C ILE A 30 24.40 2.13 8.74
N LEU A 31 24.71 1.17 9.63
CA LEU A 31 24.37 -0.24 9.40
C LEU A 31 22.85 -0.48 9.44
N ALA A 32 22.12 0.31 10.23
CA ALA A 32 20.66 0.31 10.27
C ALA A 32 20.02 0.69 8.93
N LEU A 33 20.74 1.39 8.06
CA LEU A 33 20.27 1.81 6.74
C LEU A 33 20.71 0.82 5.64
N VAL A 34 21.98 0.42 5.67
CA VAL A 34 22.60 -0.40 4.62
C VAL A 34 22.06 -1.83 4.63
N ILE A 35 21.95 -2.46 5.81
CA ILE A 35 21.56 -3.86 5.92
C ILE A 35 20.14 -4.11 5.40
N PRO A 36 19.12 -3.32 5.80
CA PRO A 36 17.78 -3.50 5.24
C PRO A 36 17.74 -3.23 3.74
N SER A 37 18.45 -2.21 3.24
CA SER A 37 18.49 -1.91 1.81
C SER A 37 19.04 -3.06 0.98
N LEU A 38 20.12 -3.72 1.45
CA LEU A 38 20.68 -4.91 0.81
C LEU A 38 19.69 -6.08 0.84
N TYR A 39 19.02 -6.32 1.98
CA TYR A 39 17.98 -7.34 2.09
C TYR A 39 16.84 -7.07 1.10
N SER A 40 16.32 -5.85 1.05
CA SER A 40 15.27 -5.42 0.13
C SER A 40 15.66 -5.64 -1.34
N LEU A 41 16.92 -5.34 -1.70
CA LEU A 41 17.43 -5.61 -3.05
C LEU A 41 17.44 -7.11 -3.37
N THR A 42 17.90 -7.94 -2.44
CA THR A 42 17.90 -9.41 -2.65
C THR A 42 16.48 -9.95 -2.79
N LEU A 43 15.54 -9.49 -1.97
CA LEU A 43 14.13 -9.86 -2.07
C LEU A 43 13.52 -9.41 -3.40
N THR A 44 13.81 -8.17 -3.83
CA THR A 44 13.39 -7.66 -5.14
C THR A 44 13.91 -8.56 -6.27
N PHE A 45 15.19 -8.90 -6.27
CA PHE A 45 15.80 -9.77 -7.27
C PHE A 45 15.15 -11.17 -7.31
N ILE A 46 14.96 -11.79 -6.15
CA ILE A 46 14.31 -13.10 -6.03
C ILE A 46 12.86 -13.05 -6.51
N THR A 47 12.11 -11.99 -6.18
CA THR A 47 10.72 -11.82 -6.63
C THR A 47 10.63 -11.68 -8.15
N ILE A 48 11.59 -10.98 -8.78
CA ILE A 48 11.67 -10.86 -10.25
C ILE A 48 11.96 -12.22 -10.89
N ILE A 49 12.91 -13.00 -10.37
CA ILE A 49 13.18 -14.37 -10.85
C ILE A 49 11.92 -15.23 -10.78
N PHE A 50 11.20 -15.19 -9.65
CA PHE A 50 9.96 -15.94 -9.50
C PHE A 50 8.84 -15.43 -10.41
N CYS A 51 8.78 -14.13 -10.71
CA CYS A 51 7.84 -13.60 -11.69
C CYS A 51 8.10 -14.22 -13.07
N PHE A 52 9.36 -14.25 -13.52
CA PHE A 52 9.73 -14.87 -14.80
C PHE A 52 9.43 -16.37 -14.82
N LYS A 53 9.86 -17.12 -13.80
CA LYS A 53 9.65 -18.57 -13.69
C LYS A 53 8.16 -18.96 -13.69
N ASN A 54 7.30 -18.11 -13.12
CA ASN A 54 5.87 -18.37 -13.00
C ASN A 54 5.02 -17.70 -14.08
N HIS A 55 5.65 -17.05 -15.07
CA HIS A 55 5.03 -16.27 -16.15
C HIS A 55 4.08 -15.18 -15.64
N ILE A 56 4.46 -14.52 -14.55
CA ILE A 56 3.71 -13.40 -13.97
C ILE A 56 4.21 -12.11 -14.62
N SER A 57 3.30 -11.40 -15.28
CA SER A 57 3.64 -10.17 -15.99
C SER A 57 3.82 -9.00 -15.03
N LEU A 58 4.99 -8.36 -15.06
CA LEU A 58 5.27 -7.08 -14.39
C LEU A 58 4.87 -5.87 -15.26
N THR A 59 3.77 -6.01 -16.00
CA THR A 59 3.26 -4.97 -16.90
C THR A 59 2.92 -3.71 -16.14
N SER A 60 3.36 -2.57 -16.66
CA SER A 60 2.98 -1.23 -16.21
C SER A 60 1.87 -0.71 -17.11
N GLU A 61 0.72 -0.37 -16.54
CA GLU A 61 -0.35 0.31 -17.29
C GLU A 61 -0.30 1.81 -17.03
N LYS A 62 0.07 2.59 -18.07
CA LYS A 62 0.28 4.04 -17.96
C LYS A 62 -0.93 4.80 -17.37
N ALA A 63 -2.15 4.43 -17.75
CA ALA A 63 -3.36 5.07 -17.25
C ALA A 63 -3.55 4.85 -15.74
N LEU A 64 -3.28 3.64 -15.25
CA LEU A 64 -3.35 3.32 -13.83
C LEU A 64 -2.21 3.95 -13.04
N THR A 65 -1.00 3.94 -13.57
CA THR A 65 0.15 4.61 -12.97
C THR A 65 -0.08 6.12 -12.83
N SER A 66 -0.65 6.75 -13.87
CA SER A 66 -1.03 8.17 -13.83
C SER A 66 -2.15 8.45 -12.82
N SER A 67 -3.17 7.59 -12.76
CA SER A 67 -4.26 7.73 -11.79
C SER A 67 -3.78 7.54 -10.34
N ALA A 68 -2.85 6.61 -10.13
CA ALA A 68 -2.21 6.36 -8.84
C ALA A 68 -1.39 7.58 -8.39
N LEU A 69 -0.56 8.13 -9.29
CA LEU A 69 0.19 9.36 -9.06
C LEU A 69 -0.73 10.53 -8.69
N LEU A 70 -1.81 10.74 -9.46
CA LEU A 70 -2.79 11.79 -9.19
C LEU A 70 -3.46 11.61 -7.82
N THR A 71 -3.76 10.37 -7.43
CA THR A 71 -4.35 10.08 -6.11
C THR A 71 -3.37 10.44 -4.99
N ALA A 72 -2.08 10.14 -5.13
CA ALA A 72 -1.06 10.51 -4.15
C ALA A 72 -0.87 12.03 -4.06
N VAL A 73 -0.78 12.72 -5.20
CA VAL A 73 -0.69 14.20 -5.26
C VAL A 73 -1.92 14.83 -4.60
N MET A 74 -3.12 14.31 -4.86
CA MET A 74 -4.34 14.76 -4.21
C MET A 74 -4.27 14.59 -2.69
N GLN A 75 -3.80 13.44 -2.19
CA GLN A 75 -3.64 13.21 -0.74
C GLN A 75 -2.68 14.22 -0.11
N ILE A 76 -1.51 14.43 -0.72
CA ILE A 76 -0.52 15.41 -0.25
C ILE A 76 -1.13 16.81 -0.24
N THR A 77 -1.83 17.18 -1.31
CA THR A 77 -2.46 18.50 -1.45
C THR A 77 -3.50 18.73 -0.36
N ILE A 78 -4.38 17.76 -0.10
CA ILE A 78 -5.42 17.87 0.95
C ILE A 78 -4.78 17.95 2.34
N LEU A 79 -3.74 17.15 2.61
CA LEU A 79 -2.99 17.23 3.86
C LEU A 79 -2.33 18.60 4.03
N PHE A 80 -1.73 19.14 2.98
CA PHE A 80 -1.09 20.46 2.98
C PHE A 80 -2.10 21.56 3.27
N TRP A 81 -3.27 21.51 2.62
CA TRP A 81 -4.38 22.43 2.89
C TRP A 81 -4.91 22.32 4.33
N ALA A 82 -5.06 21.11 4.85
CA ALA A 82 -5.47 20.92 6.25
C ALA A 82 -4.44 21.53 7.22
N SER A 83 -3.15 21.30 6.96
CA SER A 83 -2.05 21.85 7.74
C SER A 83 -1.93 23.36 7.66
N PHE A 84 -2.32 23.97 6.55
CA PHE A 84 -2.36 25.43 6.42
C PHE A 84 -3.24 26.08 7.49
N PHE A 85 -4.35 25.42 7.86
CA PHE A 85 -5.26 25.90 8.91
C PHE A 85 -4.92 25.39 10.31
N THR A 86 -3.93 24.51 10.47
CA THR A 86 -3.57 23.94 11.77
C THR A 86 -2.09 24.09 12.12
N SER A 87 -1.22 23.32 11.48
CA SER A 87 0.21 23.26 11.78
C SER A 87 0.98 22.46 10.75
N PHE A 88 2.22 22.89 10.52
CA PHE A 88 3.25 22.15 9.81
C PHE A 88 4.28 21.59 10.80
N GLY A 89 4.99 20.56 10.39
CA GLY A 89 6.14 19.98 11.10
C GLY A 89 7.41 20.09 10.27
N ILE A 90 8.55 20.08 10.95
CA ILE A 90 9.87 19.97 10.31
C ILE A 90 10.17 18.49 10.08
N SER A 91 10.80 18.19 8.94
CA SER A 91 11.24 16.83 8.64
C SER A 91 12.22 16.31 9.70
N PRO A 92 12.02 15.10 10.24
CA PRO A 92 12.95 14.49 11.19
C PRO A 92 14.21 13.93 10.50
N TYR A 93 14.25 13.92 9.17
CA TYR A 93 15.31 13.32 8.38
C TYR A 93 16.47 14.29 8.13
N ASN A 94 17.69 13.73 8.02
CA ASN A 94 18.86 14.51 7.65
C ASN A 94 18.82 14.90 6.16
N LEU A 95 18.68 16.20 5.89
CA LEU A 95 18.55 16.77 4.54
C LEU A 95 19.88 17.30 3.95
N THR A 96 21.02 16.95 4.53
CA THR A 96 22.31 17.11 3.85
C THR A 96 22.37 16.28 2.57
N SER A 97 23.18 16.64 1.59
CA SER A 97 23.25 15.91 0.30
C SER A 97 23.53 14.41 0.48
N VAL A 98 24.38 14.06 1.45
CA VAL A 98 24.67 12.65 1.80
C VAL A 98 23.48 11.99 2.50
N GLY A 99 22.84 12.70 3.45
CA GLY A 99 21.64 12.22 4.15
C GLY A 99 20.47 11.97 3.20
N VAL A 100 20.23 12.86 2.25
CA VAL A 100 19.22 12.71 1.19
C VAL A 100 19.52 11.49 0.33
N LEU A 101 20.77 11.29 -0.09
CA LEU A 101 21.15 10.12 -0.89
C LEU A 101 20.93 8.82 -0.12
N MET A 102 21.33 8.78 1.16
CA MET A 102 21.14 7.64 2.06
C MET A 102 19.65 7.32 2.30
N ASN A 103 18.85 8.33 2.62
CA ASN A 103 17.42 8.16 2.80
C ASN A 103 16.75 7.70 1.51
N ALA A 104 17.14 8.28 0.38
CA ALA A 104 16.62 7.91 -0.93
C ALA A 104 16.90 6.46 -1.28
N THR A 105 18.13 5.98 -1.08
CA THR A 105 18.45 4.56 -1.35
C THR A 105 17.66 3.63 -0.44
N TYR A 106 17.50 3.97 0.84
CA TYR A 106 16.73 3.17 1.78
C TYR A 106 15.24 3.09 1.43
N PHE A 107 14.55 4.23 1.28
CA PHE A 107 13.11 4.18 1.03
C PHE A 107 12.81 3.59 -0.35
N THR A 108 13.62 3.90 -1.38
CA THR A 108 13.37 3.37 -2.74
C THR A 108 13.57 1.86 -2.82
N THR A 109 14.62 1.31 -2.19
CA THR A 109 14.88 -0.13 -2.22
C THR A 109 13.84 -0.92 -1.42
N THR A 110 13.47 -0.44 -0.23
CA THR A 110 12.41 -1.05 0.60
C THR A 110 11.05 -0.99 -0.08
N LEU A 111 10.72 0.14 -0.71
CA LEU A 111 9.49 0.29 -1.48
C LEU A 111 9.46 -0.66 -2.69
N LEU A 112 10.54 -0.71 -3.48
CA LEU A 112 10.65 -1.62 -4.62
C LEU A 112 10.42 -3.07 -4.18
N SER A 113 11.07 -3.50 -3.10
CA SER A 113 10.92 -4.83 -2.51
C SER A 113 9.46 -5.16 -2.18
N LYS A 114 8.79 -4.28 -1.43
CA LYS A 114 7.39 -4.48 -1.01
C LYS A 114 6.44 -4.49 -2.20
N GLU A 115 6.62 -3.60 -3.16
CA GLU A 115 5.68 -3.47 -4.28
C GLU A 115 5.86 -4.57 -5.33
N THR A 116 7.09 -5.01 -5.62
CA THR A 116 7.31 -6.15 -6.54
C THR A 116 6.84 -7.46 -5.93
N SER A 117 7.11 -7.68 -4.64
CA SER A 117 6.60 -8.86 -3.90
C SER A 117 5.07 -8.86 -3.85
N ARG A 118 4.43 -7.72 -3.57
CA ARG A 118 2.97 -7.60 -3.56
C ARG A 118 2.37 -7.92 -4.93
N ALA A 119 2.96 -7.40 -6.00
CA ALA A 119 2.52 -7.68 -7.37
C ALA A 119 2.64 -9.18 -7.72
N PHE A 120 3.71 -9.85 -7.29
CA PHE A 120 3.85 -11.29 -7.43
C PHE A 120 2.75 -12.05 -6.69
N LEU A 121 2.54 -11.73 -5.40
CA LEU A 121 1.60 -12.43 -4.54
C LEU A 121 0.17 -12.32 -5.09
N ILE A 122 -0.30 -11.12 -5.42
CA ILE A 122 -1.69 -10.93 -5.86
C ILE A 122 -1.96 -11.54 -7.23
N LYS A 123 -0.98 -11.51 -8.14
CA LYS A 123 -1.10 -12.15 -9.47
C LYS A 123 -0.96 -13.68 -9.42
N SER A 124 -0.43 -14.21 -8.32
CA SER A 124 -0.40 -15.65 -8.05
C SER A 124 -1.72 -16.18 -7.48
N CYS A 125 -2.59 -15.31 -6.97
CA CYS A 125 -3.88 -15.72 -6.43
C CYS A 125 -4.81 -16.28 -7.53
N PRO A 126 -5.58 -17.34 -7.23
CA PRO A 126 -6.55 -17.87 -8.18
C PRO A 126 -7.69 -16.87 -8.38
N LYS A 127 -8.09 -16.67 -9.64
CA LYS A 127 -9.15 -15.73 -10.06
C LYS A 127 -10.45 -15.86 -9.23
N LYS A 128 -10.84 -17.10 -8.88
CA LYS A 128 -12.04 -17.38 -8.07
C LYS A 128 -11.99 -16.80 -6.65
N ARG A 129 -10.79 -16.55 -6.11
CA ARG A 129 -10.56 -16.02 -4.75
C ARG A 129 -9.87 -14.67 -4.79
N ILE A 130 -9.93 -13.94 -5.91
CA ILE A 130 -9.14 -12.71 -6.08
C ILE A 130 -9.48 -11.64 -5.03
N PHE A 131 -10.76 -11.49 -4.67
CA PHE A 131 -11.18 -10.56 -3.62
C PHE A 131 -10.59 -10.92 -2.26
N MET A 132 -10.64 -12.21 -1.88
CA MET A 132 -10.01 -12.69 -0.65
C MET A 132 -8.49 -12.49 -0.70
N GLY A 133 -7.87 -12.69 -1.87
CA GLY A 133 -6.45 -12.40 -2.11
C GLY A 133 -6.11 -10.93 -1.87
N ILE A 134 -6.91 -10.00 -2.42
CA ILE A 134 -6.73 -8.55 -2.20
C ILE A 134 -6.80 -8.24 -0.70
N THR A 135 -7.84 -8.71 -0.01
CA THR A 135 -8.04 -8.43 1.41
C THR A 135 -6.91 -9.00 2.27
N LEU A 136 -6.55 -10.27 2.08
CA LEU A 136 -5.51 -10.93 2.89
C LEU A 136 -4.12 -10.36 2.64
N ILE A 137 -3.78 -10.06 1.38
CA ILE A 137 -2.48 -9.46 1.04
C ILE A 137 -2.42 -8.03 1.58
N ALA A 138 -3.47 -7.23 1.43
CA ALA A 138 -3.51 -5.89 2.01
C ALA A 138 -3.39 -5.92 3.54
N LEU A 139 -4.09 -6.85 4.21
CA LEU A 139 -3.99 -7.04 5.65
C LEU A 139 -2.57 -7.46 6.06
N PHE A 140 -1.95 -8.40 5.33
CA PHE A 140 -0.57 -8.82 5.56
C PHE A 140 0.40 -7.62 5.49
N TYR A 141 0.37 -6.84 4.41
CA TYR A 141 1.22 -5.65 4.29
C TYR A 141 0.89 -4.56 5.31
N THR A 142 -0.36 -4.44 5.76
CA THR A 142 -0.73 -3.54 6.86
C THR A 142 -0.02 -3.96 8.15
N LEU A 143 -0.08 -5.25 8.49
CA LEU A 143 0.55 -5.78 9.71
C LEU A 143 2.07 -5.69 9.67
N VAL A 144 2.71 -5.94 8.52
CA VAL A 144 4.18 -5.81 8.39
C VAL A 144 4.66 -4.37 8.16
N THR A 145 3.76 -3.39 8.14
CA THR A 145 4.12 -1.96 8.11
C THR A 145 4.07 -1.32 9.49
N VAL A 146 3.19 -1.82 10.38
CA VAL A 146 3.07 -1.29 11.74
C VAL A 146 4.22 -1.83 12.62
N PRO A 147 4.99 -0.97 13.33
CA PRO A 147 6.07 -1.42 14.19
C PRO A 147 5.59 -2.34 15.31
N MET A 148 6.33 -3.42 15.60
CA MET A 148 5.96 -4.40 16.62
C MET A 148 5.75 -3.78 18.01
N ALA A 149 6.57 -2.77 18.35
CA ALA A 149 6.49 -2.05 19.61
C ALA A 149 5.14 -1.32 19.82
N ARG A 150 4.40 -0.99 18.76
CA ARG A 150 3.07 -0.37 18.91
C ARG A 150 2.08 -1.32 19.55
N PHE A 151 2.12 -2.60 19.17
CA PHE A 151 1.20 -3.61 19.70
C PHE A 151 1.39 -3.89 21.20
N THR A 152 2.59 -3.71 21.74
CA THR A 152 2.87 -3.92 23.18
C THR A 152 2.47 -2.74 24.07
N THR A 153 2.18 -1.58 23.47
CA THR A 153 1.82 -0.34 24.19
C THR A 153 0.31 -0.12 24.34
N LEU A 154 -0.53 -1.01 23.80
CA LEU A 154 -1.99 -0.92 23.77
C LEU A 154 -2.62 -1.31 25.12
N LYS A 155 -2.40 -0.48 26.16
CA LYS A 155 -2.83 -0.77 27.53
C LYS A 155 -4.20 -0.22 27.91
N THR A 156 -4.70 0.78 27.17
CA THR A 156 -5.99 1.45 27.48
C THR A 156 -6.89 1.52 26.25
N THR A 157 -8.20 1.58 26.46
CA THR A 157 -9.19 1.67 25.39
C THR A 157 -8.99 2.91 24.52
N LEU A 158 -8.59 4.05 25.11
CA LEU A 158 -8.28 5.28 24.37
C LEU A 158 -7.05 5.15 23.48
N VAL A 159 -5.98 4.52 23.98
CA VAL A 159 -4.76 4.29 23.18
C VAL A 159 -5.06 3.29 22.06
N PHE A 160 -5.86 2.27 22.34
CA PHE A 160 -6.31 1.30 21.34
C PHE A 160 -7.16 1.96 20.25
N SER A 161 -8.18 2.75 20.61
CA SER A 161 -9.04 3.42 19.63
C SER A 161 -8.26 4.40 18.77
N LYS A 162 -7.34 5.17 19.39
CA LYS A 162 -6.42 6.05 18.67
C LYS A 162 -5.54 5.26 17.70
N PHE A 163 -4.90 4.16 18.14
CA PHE A 163 -4.08 3.31 17.27
C PHE A 163 -4.86 2.76 16.06
N VAL A 164 -6.04 2.19 16.31
CA VAL A 164 -6.89 1.65 15.23
C VAL A 164 -7.24 2.73 14.22
N SER A 165 -7.63 3.90 14.72
CA SER A 165 -8.13 5.01 13.93
C SER A 165 -7.01 5.76 13.19
N SER A 166 -5.87 6.02 13.84
CA SER A 166 -4.80 6.87 13.32
C SER A 166 -3.71 6.13 12.56
N GLU A 167 -3.55 4.83 12.80
CA GLU A 167 -2.46 4.04 12.21
C GLU A 167 -3.03 2.87 11.40
N LEU A 168 -3.75 1.95 12.04
CA LEU A 168 -4.13 0.67 11.41
C LEU A 168 -5.08 0.85 10.23
N LEU A 169 -6.12 1.66 10.41
CA LEU A 169 -7.16 1.87 9.42
C LEU A 169 -6.68 2.65 8.17
N PRO A 170 -5.98 3.81 8.30
CA PRO A 170 -5.38 4.47 7.15
C PRO A 170 -4.42 3.57 6.39
N THR A 171 -3.57 2.83 7.11
CA THR A 171 -2.60 1.90 6.51
C THR A 171 -3.31 0.77 5.77
N LEU A 172 -4.41 0.25 6.31
CA LEU A 172 -5.23 -0.76 5.62
C LEU A 172 -5.86 -0.20 4.35
N ALA A 173 -6.41 1.01 4.39
CA ALA A 173 -7.02 1.65 3.22
C ALA A 173 -6.00 1.86 2.09
N GLN A 174 -4.80 2.35 2.43
CA GLN A 174 -3.70 2.49 1.47
C GLN A 174 -3.28 1.13 0.90
N ASN A 175 -3.08 0.12 1.76
CA ASN A 175 -2.68 -1.21 1.30
C ASN A 175 -3.74 -1.90 0.43
N LEU A 176 -5.02 -1.67 0.67
CA LEU A 176 -6.10 -2.14 -0.21
C LEU A 176 -6.01 -1.50 -1.60
N LEU A 177 -5.82 -0.18 -1.67
CA LEU A 177 -5.63 0.54 -2.94
C LEU A 177 -4.38 0.02 -3.69
N VAL A 178 -3.25 -0.06 -3.00
CA VAL A 178 -1.96 -0.44 -3.57
C VAL A 178 -1.96 -1.90 -4.04
N THR A 179 -2.62 -2.80 -3.32
CA THR A 179 -2.82 -4.20 -3.76
C THR A 179 -3.69 -4.30 -5.00
N TYR A 180 -4.73 -3.46 -5.10
CA TYR A 180 -5.58 -3.37 -6.28
C TYR A 180 -4.83 -2.82 -7.49
N LEU A 181 -4.02 -1.77 -7.30
CA LEU A 181 -3.12 -1.23 -8.32
C LEU A 181 -2.08 -2.26 -8.76
N ALA A 182 -1.46 -2.99 -7.84
CA ALA A 182 -0.47 -4.03 -8.14
C ALA A 182 -1.07 -5.18 -8.98
N LEU A 183 -2.33 -5.54 -8.73
CA LEU A 183 -3.05 -6.54 -9.52
C LEU A 183 -3.28 -6.07 -10.96
N LEU A 184 -3.79 -4.85 -11.13
CA LEU A 184 -4.25 -4.34 -12.42
C LEU A 184 -3.13 -3.70 -13.26
N GLY A 185 -2.36 -2.79 -12.65
CA GLY A 185 -1.32 -1.98 -13.28
C GLY A 185 0.11 -2.43 -12.96
N GLY A 186 0.28 -3.50 -12.18
CA GLY A 186 1.60 -4.00 -11.78
C GLY A 186 2.30 -3.15 -10.72
N PRO A 187 3.57 -3.48 -10.38
CA PRO A 187 4.29 -2.79 -9.32
C PRO A 187 4.50 -1.31 -9.62
N ALA A 188 4.62 -0.92 -10.88
CA ALA A 188 4.80 0.49 -11.25
C ALA A 188 3.62 1.37 -10.80
N ALA A 189 2.38 0.87 -10.91
CA ALA A 189 1.20 1.63 -10.49
C ALA A 189 1.11 1.75 -8.97
N SER A 190 1.50 0.70 -8.24
CA SER A 190 1.49 0.71 -6.78
C SER A 190 2.63 1.58 -6.21
N ILE A 191 3.83 1.52 -6.82
CA ILE A 191 4.96 2.43 -6.56
C ILE A 191 4.60 3.88 -6.87
N ALA A 192 3.85 4.17 -7.93
CA ALA A 192 3.48 5.55 -8.24
C ALA A 192 2.58 6.20 -7.18
N TYR A 193 1.81 5.41 -6.43
CA TYR A 193 1.04 5.93 -5.30
C TYR A 193 1.94 6.08 -4.06
N LEU A 194 2.49 4.97 -3.54
CA LEU A 194 3.25 5.00 -2.29
C LEU A 194 4.58 5.73 -2.44
N GLY A 195 5.28 5.57 -3.55
CA GLY A 195 6.54 6.24 -3.81
C GLY A 195 6.42 7.74 -3.87
N THR A 196 5.29 8.29 -4.31
CA THR A 196 5.05 9.73 -4.24
C THR A 196 4.78 10.19 -2.81
N LEU A 197 4.03 9.43 -2.03
CA LEU A 197 3.80 9.74 -0.61
C LEU A 197 5.10 9.66 0.21
N GLU A 198 5.85 8.57 0.05
CA GLU A 198 7.12 8.34 0.74
C GLU A 198 8.20 9.33 0.27
N ALA A 199 8.34 9.59 -1.04
CA ALA A 199 9.29 10.60 -1.49
C ALA A 199 8.99 11.98 -0.89
N PHE A 200 7.71 12.35 -0.77
CA PHE A 200 7.33 13.59 -0.11
C PHE A 200 7.68 13.58 1.39
N GLU A 201 7.44 12.47 2.08
CA GLU A 201 7.76 12.32 3.52
C GLU A 201 9.26 12.35 3.80
N TRP A 202 10.07 11.67 2.99
CA TRP A 202 11.51 11.53 3.21
C TRP A 202 12.34 12.69 2.65
N LEU A 203 11.86 13.40 1.64
CA LEU A 203 12.64 14.43 0.94
C LEU A 203 12.17 15.86 1.20
N SER A 204 10.93 16.06 1.69
CA SER A 204 10.44 17.41 1.97
C SER A 204 11.00 17.95 3.29
N PRO A 205 11.46 19.21 3.36
CA PRO A 205 11.84 19.86 4.62
C PRO A 205 10.65 20.18 5.52
N ILE A 206 9.48 20.41 4.92
CA ILE A 206 8.26 20.82 5.61
C ILE A 206 7.19 19.76 5.36
N LEU A 207 6.64 19.21 6.43
CA LEU A 207 5.64 18.15 6.39
C LEU A 207 4.30 18.65 6.94
N PRO A 208 3.17 18.28 6.31
CA PRO A 208 1.86 18.49 6.90
C PRO A 208 1.73 17.74 8.22
N ASN A 209 1.44 18.48 9.30
CA ASN A 209 1.21 17.92 10.63
C ASN A 209 -0.14 18.40 11.21
N PRO A 210 -1.28 18.05 10.58
CA PRO A 210 -2.58 18.38 11.16
C PRO A 210 -2.88 17.48 12.38
N PRO A 211 -3.86 17.84 13.23
CA PRO A 211 -4.33 16.99 14.31
C PRO A 211 -4.58 15.56 13.85
N TRP A 212 -4.20 14.57 14.68
CA TRP A 212 -4.20 13.15 14.29
C TRP A 212 -5.54 12.67 13.72
N THR A 213 -6.66 13.20 14.23
CA THR A 213 -8.02 12.92 13.78
C THR A 213 -8.22 13.36 12.32
N ILE A 214 -7.85 14.60 12.00
CA ILE A 214 -7.92 15.14 10.63
C ILE A 214 -6.97 14.36 9.71
N LYS A 215 -5.72 14.12 10.15
CA LYS A 215 -4.73 13.36 9.39
C LYS A 215 -5.28 11.99 9.00
N ALA A 216 -5.81 11.24 9.96
CA ALA A 216 -6.25 9.88 9.70
C ALA A 216 -7.52 9.81 8.85
N LEU A 217 -8.43 10.78 8.99
CA LEU A 217 -9.58 10.91 8.09
C LEU A 217 -9.11 11.09 6.64
N ILE A 218 -8.21 12.04 6.38
CA ILE A 218 -7.68 12.33 5.04
C ILE A 218 -6.93 11.11 4.48
N THR A 219 -6.04 10.51 5.26
CA THR A 219 -5.21 9.38 4.81
C THR A 219 -5.99 8.07 4.68
N THR A 220 -7.19 7.98 5.25
CA THR A 220 -8.13 6.86 5.04
C THR A 220 -9.03 7.11 3.82
N LEU A 221 -9.66 8.28 3.74
CA LEU A 221 -10.63 8.58 2.68
C LEU A 221 -9.98 8.74 1.31
N THR A 222 -8.77 9.32 1.24
CA THR A 222 -8.12 9.54 -0.06
C THR A 222 -7.83 8.25 -0.81
N PRO A 223 -7.20 7.20 -0.21
CA PRO A 223 -7.02 5.93 -0.91
C PRO A 223 -8.34 5.21 -1.21
N ILE A 224 -9.39 5.39 -0.40
CA ILE A 224 -10.73 4.87 -0.70
C ILE A 224 -11.29 5.53 -1.97
N ILE A 225 -11.21 6.86 -2.07
CA ILE A 225 -11.64 7.62 -3.24
C ILE A 225 -10.82 7.19 -4.46
N GLY A 226 -9.50 7.06 -4.31
CA GLY A 226 -8.61 6.54 -5.34
C GLY A 226 -9.05 5.17 -5.85
N PHE A 227 -9.33 4.23 -4.93
CA PHE A 227 -9.82 2.89 -5.27
C PHE A 227 -11.11 2.96 -6.08
N LEU A 228 -12.08 3.77 -5.64
CA LEU A 228 -13.35 3.96 -6.33
C LEU A 228 -13.16 4.57 -7.73
N MET A 229 -12.32 5.59 -7.87
CA MET A 229 -12.02 6.24 -9.15
C MET A 229 -11.37 5.26 -10.12
N ILE A 230 -10.34 4.54 -9.69
CA ILE A 230 -9.67 3.53 -10.51
C ILE A 230 -10.64 2.42 -10.93
N SER A 231 -11.48 1.95 -10.02
CA SER A 231 -12.48 0.91 -10.33
C SER A 231 -13.47 1.30 -11.44
N LYS A 232 -13.69 2.60 -11.64
CA LYS A 232 -14.57 3.14 -12.71
C LYS A 232 -13.85 3.31 -14.05
N ILE A 233 -12.54 3.60 -14.03
CA ILE A 233 -11.75 3.87 -15.23
C ILE A 233 -11.24 2.58 -15.88
N VAL A 234 -10.99 1.53 -15.07
CA VAL A 234 -10.47 0.25 -15.57
C VAL A 234 -11.43 -0.41 -16.54
N SER A 235 -10.90 -0.85 -17.69
CA SER A 235 -11.71 -1.51 -18.71
C SER A 235 -12.37 -2.80 -18.20
N PRO A 236 -13.61 -3.11 -18.63
CA PRO A 236 -14.27 -4.37 -18.25
C PRO A 236 -13.49 -5.60 -18.74
N PHE A 237 -12.70 -5.48 -19.80
CA PHE A 237 -11.83 -6.55 -20.28
C PHE A 237 -10.71 -6.85 -19.26
N THR A 238 -10.06 -5.83 -18.72
CA THR A 238 -9.04 -5.99 -17.67
C THR A 238 -9.64 -6.63 -16.42
N LEU A 239 -10.81 -6.16 -15.97
CA LEU A 239 -11.51 -6.74 -14.82
C LEU A 239 -11.88 -8.22 -15.05
N LYS A 240 -12.29 -8.58 -16.28
CA LYS A 240 -12.58 -9.98 -16.66
C LYS A 240 -11.30 -10.83 -16.69
N ARG A 241 -10.18 -10.29 -17.20
CA ARG A 241 -8.88 -10.99 -17.26
C ARG A 241 -8.45 -11.48 -15.87
N TYR A 242 -8.66 -10.66 -14.84
CA TYR A 242 -8.32 -10.97 -13.45
C TYR A 242 -9.46 -11.64 -12.65
N GLY A 243 -10.62 -11.90 -13.27
CA GLY A 243 -11.73 -12.61 -12.62
C GLY A 243 -12.55 -11.77 -11.64
N ILE A 244 -12.42 -10.44 -11.70
CA ILE A 244 -13.18 -9.50 -10.86
C ILE A 244 -14.65 -9.45 -11.31
N ILE A 245 -14.90 -9.52 -12.62
CA ILE A 245 -16.26 -9.55 -13.20
C ILE A 245 -16.51 -10.84 -14.00
N THR A 246 -17.74 -11.35 -13.93
CA THR A 246 -18.22 -12.48 -14.73
C THR A 246 -18.69 -12.05 -16.12
N GLY A 247 -18.54 -12.93 -17.11
CA GLY A 247 -18.73 -12.63 -18.54
C GLY A 247 -20.07 -11.97 -18.95
N ARG A 248 -21.16 -12.20 -18.20
CA ARG A 248 -22.46 -11.53 -18.46
C ARG A 248 -22.47 -10.04 -18.09
N LYS A 249 -21.66 -9.60 -17.11
CA LYS A 249 -21.60 -8.20 -16.66
C LYS A 249 -20.71 -7.33 -17.56
N ALA A 250 -19.72 -7.92 -18.23
CA ALA A 250 -18.80 -7.20 -19.13
C ALA A 250 -19.46 -6.62 -20.39
N LYS A 251 -20.66 -7.13 -20.76
CA LYS A 251 -21.42 -6.67 -21.94
C LYS A 251 -22.36 -5.48 -21.64
N ARG A 252 -22.56 -5.14 -20.36
CA ARG A 252 -23.37 -3.98 -19.94
C ARG A 252 -22.48 -2.73 -19.83
N ARG A 253 -22.97 -1.58 -20.31
CA ARG A 253 -22.28 -0.27 -20.23
C ARG A 253 -21.75 -0.01 -18.81
N PRO A 254 -20.58 0.63 -18.64
CA PRO A 254 -19.92 0.85 -17.34
C PRO A 254 -20.82 1.60 -16.33
N ALA A 255 -21.70 2.48 -16.80
CA ALA A 255 -22.66 3.20 -15.96
C ALA A 255 -23.73 2.32 -15.26
N ALA A 256 -23.92 1.07 -15.70
CA ALA A 256 -24.97 0.17 -15.19
C ALA A 256 -24.42 -1.00 -14.34
N LEU A 257 -23.12 -1.05 -14.05
CA LEU A 257 -22.57 -2.05 -13.12
C LEU A 257 -22.92 -1.64 -11.68
N LYS A 258 -23.97 -2.26 -11.12
CA LYS A 258 -24.16 -2.29 -9.67
C LYS A 258 -22.86 -2.81 -9.02
N PRO A 259 -22.40 -2.19 -7.92
CA PRO A 259 -21.22 -2.67 -7.19
C PRO A 259 -21.36 -4.18 -6.95
N THR A 260 -20.29 -4.94 -7.21
CA THR A 260 -20.30 -6.38 -6.91
C THR A 260 -20.56 -6.57 -5.42
N PRO A 261 -21.16 -7.70 -5.00
CA PRO A 261 -21.44 -7.94 -3.58
C PRO A 261 -20.20 -7.76 -2.69
N SER A 262 -18.99 -8.03 -3.20
CA SER A 262 -17.71 -7.76 -2.52
C SER A 262 -17.30 -6.29 -2.42
N LEU A 263 -17.63 -5.46 -3.41
CA LEU A 263 -17.44 -4.01 -3.34
C LEU A 263 -18.38 -3.40 -2.29
N SER A 264 -19.58 -4.00 -2.14
CA SER A 264 -20.55 -3.65 -1.11
C SER A 264 -19.98 -3.88 0.30
N TRP A 265 -19.25 -4.96 0.55
CA TRP A 265 -18.61 -5.21 1.85
C TRP A 265 -17.47 -4.25 2.15
N MET A 266 -16.70 -3.82 1.14
CA MET A 266 -15.68 -2.77 1.33
C MET A 266 -16.32 -1.43 1.63
N THR A 267 -17.41 -1.05 0.94
CA THR A 267 -18.18 0.15 1.29
C THR A 267 -18.84 0.05 2.66
N ILE A 268 -19.29 -1.14 3.08
CA ILE A 268 -19.82 -1.38 4.43
C ILE A 268 -18.69 -1.25 5.48
N ALA A 269 -17.50 -1.76 5.22
CA ALA A 269 -16.34 -1.57 6.09
C ALA A 269 -15.95 -0.08 6.19
N ILE A 270 -16.03 0.66 5.08
CA ILE A 270 -15.82 2.12 5.03
C ILE A 270 -16.90 2.86 5.83
N ILE A 271 -18.17 2.47 5.71
CA ILE A 271 -19.27 3.05 6.49
C ILE A 271 -19.12 2.72 7.97
N ALA A 272 -18.76 1.48 8.32
CA ALA A 272 -18.49 1.06 9.69
C ALA A 272 -17.34 1.85 10.31
N VAL A 273 -16.31 2.15 9.51
CA VAL A 273 -15.19 3.02 9.86
C VAL A 273 -15.64 4.45 10.12
N ILE A 274 -16.47 5.02 9.25
CA ILE A 274 -17.05 6.36 9.45
C ILE A 274 -17.94 6.39 10.70
N LEU A 275 -18.70 5.33 10.98
CA LEU A 275 -19.54 5.21 12.17
C LEU A 275 -18.73 5.07 13.46
N LEU A 276 -17.62 4.31 13.43
CA LEU A 276 -16.69 4.17 14.57
C LEU A 276 -16.03 5.50 14.97
N TRP A 277 -15.98 6.45 14.04
CA TRP A 277 -15.44 7.79 14.25
C TRP A 277 -16.50 8.80 14.70
N GLY A 278 -17.78 8.50 14.52
CA GLY A 278 -18.91 9.35 14.93
C GLY A 278 -19.48 9.01 16.31
N SER A 279 -19.00 7.95 16.97
CA SER A 279 -19.38 7.50 18.32
C SER A 279 -18.34 7.89 19.36
#